data_AF-A0AAD5JIL3-F1
#
_entry.id   AF-A0AAD5JIL3-F1
#
_cell.length_a   1.000
_cell.length_b   1.000
_cell.length_c   1.000
_cell.angle_alpha   90.00
_cell.angle_beta   90.00
_cell.angle_gamma   90.00
#
_symmetry.space_group_name_H-M   'P 1'
#
loop_
_entity.id
_entity.type
_entity.pdbx_description
1 polymer ?
#
loop_
_entity_poly.entity_id
_entity_poly.type
_entity_poly.pdbx_seq_one_letter_code
_entity_poly.pdbx_strand_id
1 'polypeptide(L)'
;MIQSQKTAELLLDLKLSSIVSSPENACIETAKAISRVQEAADCLGADCVPRYVEMKQIDDLDIENILKQSKKDKLEVAPFQPGWLTRLEDEVLSNCGISPRKHGNHC
;
A
#
# COMPACT_ATOMS: atom_id res chain seq x y z
N MET A 1 -16.46 7.87 6.38
CA MET A 1 -15.97 7.02 7.49
C MET A 1 -16.59 5.63 7.55
N ILE A 2 -17.89 5.45 7.20
CA ILE A 2 -18.54 4.13 7.29
C ILE A 2 -17.86 3.08 6.38
N GLN A 3 -17.53 3.45 5.13
CA GLN A 3 -16.93 2.52 4.18
C GLN A 3 -15.52 2.09 4.60
N SER A 4 -14.67 3.02 5.02
CA SER A 4 -13.30 2.72 5.45
C SER A 4 -13.27 1.74 6.62
N GLN A 5 -14.19 1.88 7.58
CA GLN A 5 -14.29 0.97 8.72
C GLN A 5 -14.76 -0.43 8.31
N LYS A 6 -15.82 -0.53 7.49
CA LYS A 6 -16.28 -1.83 6.97
C LYS A 6 -15.20 -2.55 6.16
N THR A 7 -14.47 -1.80 5.33
CA THR A 7 -13.32 -2.34 4.61
C THR A 7 -12.27 -2.84 5.59
N ALA A 8 -11.94 -2.07 6.63
CA ALA A 8 -10.97 -2.51 7.63
C ALA A 8 -11.40 -3.76 8.39
N GLU A 9 -12.69 -3.91 8.70
CA GLU A 9 -13.26 -5.13 9.31
C GLU A 9 -13.14 -6.34 8.39
N LEU A 10 -13.43 -6.20 7.10
CA LEU A 10 -13.24 -7.27 6.10
C LEU A 10 -11.78 -7.69 5.95
N LEU A 11 -10.84 -6.79 6.24
CA LEU A 11 -9.41 -7.04 6.16
C LEU A 11 -8.84 -7.66 7.45
N LEU A 12 -9.62 -7.90 8.51
CA LEU A 12 -9.12 -8.44 9.78
C LEU A 12 -8.53 -9.84 9.65
N ASP A 13 -9.06 -10.66 8.76
CA ASP A 13 -8.52 -12.00 8.48
C ASP A 13 -7.19 -11.94 7.70
N LEU A 14 -6.81 -10.77 7.18
CA LEU A 14 -5.59 -10.56 6.42
C LEU A 14 -4.54 -9.85 7.29
N LYS A 15 -3.30 -10.36 7.27
CA LYS A 15 -2.18 -9.73 7.97
C LYS A 15 -1.63 -8.54 7.18
N LEU A 16 -2.37 -7.43 7.19
CA LEU A 16 -2.04 -6.24 6.44
C LEU A 16 -0.81 -5.53 7.01
N SER A 17 0.31 -5.49 6.30
CA SER A 17 1.55 -4.85 6.75
C SER A 17 1.76 -3.42 6.23
N SER A 18 1.16 -3.08 5.09
CA SER A 18 1.37 -1.79 4.42
C SER A 18 0.12 -1.33 3.66
N ILE A 19 -0.18 -0.03 3.71
CA ILE A 19 -1.24 0.64 2.96
C ILE A 19 -0.59 1.68 2.05
N VAL A 20 -0.92 1.61 0.76
CA VAL A 20 -0.47 2.58 -0.24
C VAL A 20 -1.67 3.44 -0.66
N SER A 21 -1.50 4.77 -0.65
CA SER A 21 -2.55 5.70 -1.08
C SER A 21 -2.02 6.76 -2.05
N SER A 22 -2.92 7.43 -2.77
CA SER A 22 -2.60 8.68 -3.43
C SER A 22 -2.39 9.79 -2.37
N PRO A 23 -1.78 10.94 -2.73
CA PRO A 23 -1.64 12.08 -1.83
C PRO A 23 -2.94 12.85 -1.61
N GLU A 24 -4.07 12.42 -2.21
CA GLU A 24 -5.35 13.07 -2.00
C GLU A 24 -5.79 12.92 -0.53
N ASN A 25 -6.21 14.02 0.09
CA ASN A 25 -6.57 14.04 1.49
C ASN A 25 -7.66 12.99 1.85
N ALA A 26 -8.64 12.77 0.96
CA ALA A 26 -9.67 11.75 1.14
C ALA A 26 -9.07 10.33 1.19
N CYS A 27 -8.08 10.03 0.35
CA CYS A 27 -7.37 8.76 0.33
C CYS A 27 -6.52 8.58 1.58
N ILE A 28 -5.79 9.61 2.01
CA ILE A 28 -4.99 9.61 3.23
C ILE A 28 -5.86 9.33 4.45
N GLU A 29 -6.98 10.04 4.61
CA GLU A 29 -7.86 9.85 5.78
C GLU A 29 -8.54 8.48 5.76
N THR A 30 -8.85 7.95 4.58
CA THR A 30 -9.35 6.58 4.42
C THR A 30 -8.29 5.55 4.82
N ALA A 31 -7.05 5.70 4.35
CA ALA A 31 -5.93 4.84 4.69
C ALA A 31 -5.64 4.85 6.19
N LYS A 32 -5.64 6.03 6.82
CA LYS A 32 -5.48 6.18 8.28
C LYS A 32 -6.60 5.46 9.05
N ALA A 33 -7.85 5.59 8.60
CA ALA A 33 -8.97 4.94 9.27
C ALA A 33 -8.85 3.42 9.22
N ILE A 34 -8.38 2.87 8.10
CA ILE A 34 -8.10 1.43 7.96
C ILE A 34 -6.90 1.03 8.84
N SER A 35 -5.80 1.80 8.79
CA SER A 35 -4.58 1.55 9.57
C SER A 35 -4.89 1.37 11.05
N ARG A 36 -5.67 2.27 11.66
CA ARG A 36 -5.98 2.22 13.09
C ARG A 36 -6.68 0.94 13.53
N VAL A 37 -7.61 0.44 12.72
CA VAL A 37 -8.31 -0.83 13.00
C VAL A 37 -7.36 -2.01 12.84
N GLN A 38 -6.49 -1.95 11.83
CA GLN A 38 -5.53 -2.99 11.52
C GLN A 38 -4.39 -3.05 12.55
N GLU A 39 -3.91 -1.92 13.04
CA GLU A 39 -2.91 -1.85 14.12
C GLU A 39 -3.40 -2.55 15.39
N ALA A 40 -4.71 -2.48 15.66
CA ALA A 40 -5.35 -3.17 16.78
C ALA A 40 -5.90 -4.56 16.41
N ALA A 41 -5.70 -5.05 15.18
CA ALA A 41 -6.10 -6.41 14.84
C ALA A 41 -5.29 -7.38 15.72
N ASP A 42 -5.98 -8.40 16.24
CA ASP A 42 -5.47 -9.37 17.21
C ASP A 42 -5.30 -8.85 18.65
N CYS A 43 -5.61 -7.58 18.93
CA CYS A 43 -5.59 -7.03 20.28
C CYS A 43 -6.86 -7.36 21.08
N LEU A 44 -6.84 -8.51 21.74
CA LEU A 44 -7.92 -8.98 22.63
C LEU A 44 -7.60 -8.71 24.11
N GLY A 45 -7.34 -7.46 24.50
CA GLY A 45 -7.11 -7.12 25.90
C GLY A 45 -6.40 -5.80 26.15
N ALA A 46 -6.39 -5.37 27.41
CA ALA A 46 -5.82 -4.09 27.84
C ALA A 46 -4.29 -3.98 27.68
N ASP A 47 -3.60 -5.13 27.67
CA ASP A 47 -2.13 -5.20 27.57
C ASP A 47 -1.62 -5.49 26.15
N CYS A 48 -2.50 -5.49 25.14
CA CYS A 48 -2.05 -5.73 23.78
C CYS A 48 -1.24 -4.56 23.23
N VAL A 49 -0.14 -4.88 22.56
CA VAL A 49 0.68 -3.92 21.82
C VAL A 49 0.18 -3.87 20.38
N PRO A 50 -0.32 -2.72 19.88
CA PRO A 50 -0.72 -2.58 18.50
C PRO A 50 0.44 -2.88 17.55
N ARG A 51 0.15 -3.58 16.45
CA ARG A 51 1.14 -3.79 15.39
C ARG A 51 1.31 -2.52 14.57
N TYR A 52 2.50 -2.29 14.02
CA TYR A 52 2.73 -1.20 13.08
C TYR A 52 2.22 -1.57 11.69
N VAL A 53 1.51 -0.63 11.05
CA VAL A 53 1.13 -0.72 9.64
C VAL A 53 1.83 0.42 8.91
N GLU A 54 2.63 0.07 7.91
CA GLU A 54 3.35 1.04 7.10
C GLU A 54 2.36 1.82 6.21
N MET A 55 2.51 3.13 6.13
CA MET A 55 1.71 3.97 5.22
C MET A 55 2.62 4.62 4.19
N LYS A 56 2.36 4.35 2.91
CA LYS A 56 3.07 4.95 1.77
C LYS A 56 2.13 5.81 0.96
N GLN A 57 2.64 6.94 0.50
CA GLN A 57 1.93 7.80 -0.45
C GLN A 57 2.70 7.77 -1.78
N ILE A 58 1.96 7.67 -2.88
CA ILE A 58 2.52 7.69 -4.24
C ILE A 58 1.82 8.80 -5.01
N ASP A 59 2.61 9.78 -5.45
CA ASP A 59 2.09 11.00 -6.09
C ASP A 59 1.35 10.72 -7.40
N ASP A 60 1.80 9.75 -8.20
CA ASP A 60 1.19 9.38 -9.48
C ASP A 60 0.23 8.19 -9.39
N LEU A 61 -0.35 7.93 -8.21
CA LEU A 61 -1.44 6.96 -8.05
C LEU A 61 -2.78 7.60 -8.47
N ASP A 62 -2.81 8.19 -9.67
CA ASP A 62 -4.05 8.68 -10.26
C ASP A 62 -4.76 7.52 -10.97
N ILE A 63 -5.86 7.07 -10.36
CA ILE A 63 -6.71 6.02 -10.91
C ILE A 63 -7.21 6.42 -12.30
N GLU A 64 -7.41 7.70 -12.58
CA GLU A 64 -7.83 8.15 -13.90
C GLU A 64 -6.73 7.93 -14.95
N ASN A 65 -5.48 8.27 -14.64
CA ASN A 65 -4.34 7.97 -15.51
C ASN A 65 -4.11 6.46 -15.67
N ILE A 66 -4.20 5.68 -14.60
CA ILE A 66 -4.06 4.20 -14.65
C ILE A 66 -5.18 3.58 -15.51
N LEU A 67 -6.43 4.02 -15.33
CA LEU A 67 -7.57 3.54 -16.12
C LEU A 67 -7.54 4.04 -17.57
N LYS A 68 -7.02 5.25 -17.82
CA LYS A 68 -6.82 5.79 -19.18
C LYS A 68 -5.72 5.03 -19.92
N GLN A 69 -4.61 4.72 -19.25
CA GLN A 69 -3.55 3.84 -19.80
C GLN A 69 -4.13 2.46 -20.12
N SER A 70 -4.88 1.83 -19.20
CA SER A 70 -5.46 0.50 -19.47
C SER A 70 -6.48 0.49 -20.62
N LYS A 71 -7.18 1.61 -20.87
CA LYS A 71 -8.06 1.77 -22.04
C LYS A 71 -7.30 2.00 -23.34
N LYS A 72 -6.14 2.66 -23.30
CA LYS A 72 -5.29 2.90 -24.47
C LYS A 72 -4.56 1.62 -24.90
N ASP A 73 -4.19 0.80 -23.92
CA ASP A 73 -3.59 -0.53 -24.14
C ASP A 73 -4.63 -1.61 -24.48
N LYS A 74 -5.93 -1.29 -24.46
CA LYS A 74 -7.00 -2.24 -24.82
C LYS A 74 -7.03 -2.60 -26.31
N LEU A 75 -6.25 -1.91 -27.16
CA LEU A 75 -6.06 -2.32 -28.55
C LEU A 75 -4.99 -3.43 -28.70
N GLU A 76 -4.17 -3.65 -27.66
CA GLU A 76 -3.19 -4.74 -27.57
C GLU A 76 -3.37 -5.44 -26.20
N VAL A 77 -4.32 -6.37 -26.15
CA VAL A 77 -4.70 -7.10 -24.93
C VAL A 77 -3.49 -7.74 -24.23
N ALA A 78 -3.24 -7.33 -22.98
CA ALA A 78 -3.06 -8.29 -21.90
C ALA A 78 -3.80 -7.78 -20.65
N PRO A 79 -4.76 -8.54 -20.09
CA PRO A 79 -5.37 -8.23 -18.79
C PRO A 79 -4.23 -8.18 -17.77
N PHE A 80 -4.23 -7.15 -16.90
CA PHE A 80 -3.35 -6.96 -15.75
C PHE A 80 -2.52 -8.21 -15.44
N GLN A 81 -1.31 -8.28 -16.00
CA GLN A 81 -0.46 -9.45 -15.81
C GLN A 81 -0.18 -9.59 -14.30
N PRO A 82 -0.34 -10.79 -13.72
CA PRO A 82 0.12 -11.02 -12.35
C PRO A 82 1.61 -10.63 -12.28
N GLY A 83 1.92 -9.58 -11.52
CA GLY A 83 3.24 -8.95 -11.52
C GLY A 83 3.24 -7.42 -11.68
N TRP A 84 2.11 -6.80 -12.06
CA TRP A 84 2.02 -5.33 -12.18
C TRP A 84 2.34 -4.59 -10.87
N LEU A 85 1.89 -5.14 -9.73
CA LEU A 85 2.14 -4.59 -8.40
C LEU A 85 3.62 -4.73 -8.02
N THR A 86 4.27 -5.81 -8.49
CA THR A 86 5.71 -6.04 -8.32
C THR A 86 6.55 -5.00 -9.07
N ARG A 87 6.11 -4.59 -10.26
CA ARG A 87 6.75 -3.50 -11.00
C ARG A 87 6.61 -2.14 -10.30
N LEU A 88 5.47 -1.89 -9.66
CA LEU A 88 5.26 -0.69 -8.83
C LEU A 88 6.10 -0.75 -7.54
N GLU A 89 6.23 -1.93 -6.92
CA GLU A 89 7.12 -2.15 -5.77
C GLU A 89 8.58 -1.88 -6.13
N ASP A 90 9.05 -2.35 -7.28
CA ASP A 90 10.41 -2.09 -7.80
C ASP A 90 10.65 -0.59 -8.09
N GLU A 91 9.64 0.12 -8.58
CA GLU A 91 9.69 1.56 -8.84
C GLU A 91 9.70 2.39 -7.53
N VAL A 92 8.91 1.98 -6.53
CA VAL A 92 8.92 2.60 -5.20
C VAL A 92 10.25 2.32 -4.47
N LEU A 93 10.83 1.13 -4.62
CA LEU A 93 12.13 0.77 -4.05
C LEU A 93 13.30 1.50 -4.72
N SER A 94 13.15 1.91 -5.98
CA SER A 94 14.15 2.71 -6.69
C SER A 94 14.01 4.22 -6.43
N ASN A 95 12.82 4.69 -6.08
CA ASN A 95 12.56 6.11 -5.78
C ASN A 95 12.68 6.46 -4.28
N CYS A 96 12.48 5.51 -3.37
CA CYS A 96 12.98 5.62 -2.00
C CYS A 96 14.45 5.22 -2.01
N GLY A 97 15.36 6.20 -1.92
CA GLY A 97 16.80 6.00 -1.87
C GLY A 97 17.28 5.18 -0.67
N ILE A 98 17.02 3.86 -0.68
CA ILE A 98 17.78 2.90 0.09
C ILE A 98 19.06 2.69 -0.71
N SER A 99 20.09 3.48 -0.38
CA SER A 99 21.45 3.16 -0.83
C SER A 99 21.73 1.70 -0.46
N PRO A 100 22.14 0.84 -1.42
CA PRO A 100 22.75 -0.42 -1.04
C PRO A 100 23.97 -0.07 -0.21
N ARG A 101 23.98 -0.48 1.06
CA ARG A 101 25.14 -0.31 1.95
C ARG A 101 26.37 -0.82 1.20
N LYS A 102 27.23 0.12 0.77
CA LYS A 102 28.53 -0.18 0.20
C LYS A 102 29.34 -0.89 1.29
N HIS A 103 29.81 -2.08 0.91
CA HIS A 103 30.98 -2.82 1.36
C HIS A 103 31.81 -2.28 2.54
N GLY A 104 32.15 -3.21 3.43
CA GLY A 104 33.41 -3.27 4.19
C GLY A 104 33.25 -4.17 5.42
N ASN A 105 34.11 -5.13 5.76
CA ASN A 105 35.41 -5.60 5.26
C ASN A 105 35.60 -7.02 5.84
N HIS A 106 36.51 -7.83 5.29
CA HIS A 106 37.75 -8.23 5.98
C HIS A 106 38.57 -9.18 5.09
N CYS A 107 39.89 -9.08 5.26
CA CYS A 107 40.98 -9.70 4.50
C CYS A 107 40.82 -11.22 4.24
#